data_AF-A0A6I7HJS6-F1
#
_entry.id   AF-A0A6I7HJS6-F1
#
_cell.length_a   1.000
_cell.length_b   1.000
_cell.length_c   1.000
_cell.angle_alpha   90.00
_cell.angle_beta   90.00
_cell.angle_gamma   90.00
#
_symmetry.space_group_name_H-M   'P 1'
#
loop_
_entity.id
_entity.type
_entity.pdbx_description
1 polymer ?
#
loop_
_entity_poly.entity_id
_entity_poly.type
_entity_poly.pdbx_seq_one_letter_code
_entity_poly.pdbx_strand_id
1 'polypeptide(L)'
;MEKPDDIDADFHRMVITPFDMVLWSRERMLQHVDVAVRLMGHLHDCEPELAERWRSQLNRERVETGRPGLVVYLRGEFLEELRQHPRYGYLAEWMAEWTDEADRYRVAALEDLGGDQAALAKLDEEVRCRH
;
A
#
# COMPACT_ATOMS: atom_id res chain seq x y z
N MET A 1 9.74 39.49 -18.20
CA MET A 1 10.12 38.64 -17.06
C MET A 1 9.26 37.40 -17.19
N GLU A 2 9.79 36.37 -17.85
CA GLU A 2 9.09 35.10 -18.04
C GLU A 2 8.95 34.40 -16.69
N LYS A 3 7.77 33.82 -16.42
CA LYS A 3 7.51 33.04 -15.22
C LYS A 3 8.30 31.73 -15.31
N PRO A 4 9.00 31.29 -14.26
CA PRO A 4 9.65 29.99 -14.22
C PRO A 4 8.62 28.92 -13.84
N ASP A 5 7.58 28.73 -14.66
CA ASP A 5 6.52 27.73 -14.39
C ASP A 5 6.67 26.47 -15.27
N ASP A 6 7.70 26.39 -16.13
CA ASP A 6 7.99 25.23 -16.97
C ASP A 6 9.29 24.51 -16.51
N ILE A 7 9.40 24.15 -15.22
CA ILE A 7 10.20 22.96 -14.89
C ILE A 7 9.36 21.78 -15.34
N ASP A 8 9.56 21.50 -16.62
CA ASP A 8 8.95 20.52 -17.50
C ASP A 8 8.56 19.23 -16.77
N ALA A 9 7.33 18.76 -16.98
CA ALA A 9 6.96 17.39 -16.63
C ALA A 9 7.95 16.35 -17.22
N ASP A 10 8.63 16.73 -18.31
CA ASP A 10 9.72 15.98 -18.93
C ASP A 10 11.00 15.90 -18.06
N PHE A 11 11.28 16.89 -17.19
CA PHE A 11 12.41 16.81 -16.25
C PHE A 11 12.15 15.80 -15.13
N HIS A 12 10.90 15.72 -14.65
CA HIS A 12 10.50 14.68 -13.69
C HIS A 12 10.59 13.27 -14.29
N ARG A 13 10.19 13.11 -15.56
CA ARG A 13 10.36 11.85 -16.32
C ARG A 13 11.81 11.51 -16.65
N MET A 14 12.72 12.48 -16.65
CA MET A 14 14.16 12.23 -16.83
C MET A 14 14.85 11.66 -15.58
N VAL A 15 14.25 11.80 -14.39
CA VAL A 15 14.87 11.40 -13.11
C VAL A 15 14.15 10.24 -12.45
N ILE A 16 12.82 10.15 -12.58
CA ILE A 16 12.00 9.11 -11.96
C ILE A 16 11.60 8.11 -13.04
N THR A 17 12.07 6.87 -12.88
CA THR A 17 11.76 5.79 -13.82
C THR A 17 10.56 4.97 -13.35
N PRO A 18 9.91 4.20 -14.24
CA PRO A 18 8.92 3.20 -13.83
C PRO A 18 9.44 2.22 -12.78
N PHE A 19 10.76 1.93 -12.78
CA PHE A 19 11.39 1.13 -11.73
C PHE A 19 11.31 1.79 -10.36
N ASP A 20 11.65 3.09 -10.26
CA ASP A 20 11.59 3.84 -9.01
C ASP A 20 10.15 3.91 -8.47
N MET A 21 9.18 4.12 -9.35
CA MET A 21 7.77 4.15 -8.98
C MET A 21 7.27 2.79 -8.46
N VAL A 22 7.65 1.69 -9.12
CA VAL A 22 7.31 0.34 -8.64
C VAL A 22 7.99 0.03 -7.30
N LEU A 23 9.24 0.48 -7.12
CA LEU A 23 9.96 0.38 -5.85
C LEU A 23 9.23 1.14 -4.74
N TRP A 24 8.89 2.41 -4.94
CA TRP A 24 8.18 3.22 -3.94
C TRP A 24 6.78 2.68 -3.64
N SER A 25 6.08 2.19 -4.66
CA SER A 25 4.80 1.48 -4.47
C SER A 25 5.00 0.31 -3.50
N ARG A 26 6.00 -0.54 -3.74
CA ARG A 26 6.32 -1.68 -2.88
C ARG A 26 6.72 -1.24 -1.47
N GLU A 27 7.54 -0.20 -1.31
CA GLU A 27 7.96 0.32 -0.01
C GLU A 27 6.76 0.75 0.84
N ARG A 28 5.80 1.46 0.25
CA ARG A 28 4.56 1.84 0.95
C ARG A 28 3.73 0.64 1.38
N MET A 29 3.62 -0.37 0.52
CA MET A 29 2.91 -1.60 0.86
C MET A 29 3.61 -2.36 1.99
N LEU A 30 4.95 -2.38 2.01
CA LEU A 30 5.71 -3.00 3.10
C LEU A 30 5.55 -2.24 4.43
N GLN A 31 5.56 -0.91 4.39
CA GLN A 31 5.30 -0.07 5.58
C GLN A 31 3.92 -0.35 6.17
N HIS A 32 2.89 -0.44 5.32
CA HIS A 32 1.55 -0.81 5.76
C HIS A 32 1.56 -2.17 6.47
N VAL A 33 2.20 -3.17 5.87
CA VAL A 33 2.19 -4.54 6.40
C VAL A 33 2.92 -4.63 7.73
N ASP A 34 4.06 -3.94 7.88
CA ASP A 34 4.79 -3.89 9.15
C ASP A 34 3.95 -3.26 10.26
N VAL A 35 3.28 -2.13 9.99
CA VAL A 35 2.39 -1.47 10.96
C VAL A 35 1.21 -2.36 11.31
N ALA A 36 0.57 -3.00 10.34
CA ALA A 36 -0.56 -3.89 10.58
C ALA A 36 -0.16 -5.09 11.45
N VAL A 37 1.01 -5.70 11.20
CA VAL A 37 1.54 -6.83 11.99
C VAL A 37 1.86 -6.39 13.42
N ARG A 38 2.54 -5.25 13.59
CA ARG A 38 2.87 -4.72 14.93
C ARG A 38 1.64 -4.34 15.72
N LEU A 39 0.65 -3.72 15.07
CA LEU A 39 -0.63 -3.40 15.69
C LEU A 39 -1.35 -4.67 16.14
N MET A 40 -1.41 -5.70 15.30
CA MET A 40 -2.02 -6.98 15.66
C MET A 40 -1.31 -7.63 16.86
N GLY A 41 0.02 -7.56 16.93
CA GLY A 41 0.79 -8.02 18.08
C GLY A 41 0.48 -7.23 19.35
N HIS A 42 0.49 -5.89 19.25
CA HIS A 42 0.17 -5.02 20.38
C HIS A 42 -1.23 -5.28 20.94
N LEU A 43 -2.20 -5.50 20.06
CA LEU A 43 -3.57 -5.80 20.45
C LEU A 43 -3.72 -7.18 21.06
N HIS A 44 -2.94 -8.15 20.61
CA HIS A 44 -2.93 -9.46 21.25
C HIS A 44 -2.54 -9.34 22.73
N ASP A 45 -1.58 -8.46 23.04
CA ASP A 45 -1.10 -8.26 24.41
C ASP A 45 -2.04 -7.38 25.25
N CYS A 46 -2.61 -6.33 24.66
CA CYS A 46 -3.36 -5.31 25.40
C CYS A 46 -4.88 -5.47 25.34
N GLU A 47 -5.41 -5.99 24.23
CA GLU A 47 -6.84 -6.08 23.92
C GLU A 47 -7.15 -7.41 23.17
N PRO A 48 -6.92 -8.58 23.79
CA PRO A 48 -6.90 -9.89 23.09
C PRO A 48 -8.22 -10.24 22.41
N GLU A 49 -9.36 -9.82 22.96
CA GLU A 49 -10.68 -10.01 22.34
C GLU A 49 -10.83 -9.23 21.03
N LEU A 50 -10.27 -8.02 20.97
CA LEU A 50 -10.26 -7.21 19.76
C LEU A 50 -9.36 -7.86 18.70
N ALA A 51 -8.17 -8.31 19.09
CA ALA A 51 -7.25 -9.03 18.20
C ALA A 51 -7.88 -10.31 17.61
N GLU A 52 -8.61 -11.09 18.41
CA GLU A 52 -9.25 -12.31 17.93
C GLU A 52 -10.38 -12.03 16.94
N ARG A 53 -11.20 -11.02 17.21
CA ARG A 53 -12.25 -10.57 16.28
C ARG A 53 -11.67 -10.16 14.95
N TRP A 54 -10.61 -9.36 14.96
CA TRP A 54 -9.98 -8.90 13.73
C TRP A 54 -9.30 -10.02 12.96
N ARG A 55 -8.60 -10.93 13.64
CA ARG A 55 -8.04 -12.12 12.99
C ARG A 55 -9.12 -12.97 12.31
N SER A 56 -10.26 -13.13 12.98
CA SER A 56 -11.41 -13.86 12.46
C SER A 56 -12.01 -13.16 11.23
N GLN A 57 -12.13 -11.83 11.24
CA GLN A 57 -12.63 -11.04 10.11
C GLN A 57 -11.66 -11.08 8.93
N LEU A 58 -10.36 -10.86 9.16
CA LEU A 58 -9.33 -10.94 8.11
C LEU A 58 -9.31 -12.34 7.46
N ASN A 59 -9.46 -13.41 8.25
CA ASN A 59 -9.53 -14.75 7.70
C ASN A 59 -10.83 -15.00 6.93
N ARG A 60 -11.95 -14.46 7.40
CA ARG A 60 -13.23 -14.54 6.69
C ARG A 60 -13.15 -13.85 5.33
N GLU A 61 -12.69 -12.61 5.29
CA GLU A 61 -12.51 -11.85 4.05
C GLU A 61 -11.55 -12.56 3.08
N ARG A 62 -10.45 -13.12 3.58
CA ARG A 62 -9.51 -13.91 2.78
C ARG A 62 -10.20 -15.09 2.08
N VAL A 63 -11.08 -15.78 2.81
CA VAL A 63 -11.84 -16.93 2.27
C VAL A 63 -12.93 -16.48 1.30
N GLU A 64 -13.70 -15.45 1.66
CA GLU A 64 -14.84 -14.96 0.87
C GLU A 64 -14.39 -14.32 -0.45
N THR A 65 -13.30 -13.55 -0.42
CA THR A 65 -12.79 -12.83 -1.61
C THR A 65 -11.75 -13.61 -2.39
N GLY A 66 -11.24 -14.72 -1.83
CA GLY A 66 -10.10 -15.47 -2.38
C GLY A 66 -8.79 -14.67 -2.43
N ARG A 67 -8.74 -13.49 -1.79
CA ARG A 67 -7.58 -12.61 -1.81
C ARG A 67 -6.45 -13.17 -0.95
N PRO A 68 -5.19 -12.93 -1.29
CA PRO A 68 -4.07 -13.20 -0.39
C PRO A 68 -4.24 -12.45 0.93
N GLY A 69 -3.78 -13.03 2.04
CA GLY A 69 -3.90 -12.41 3.37
C GLY A 69 -3.33 -10.99 3.42
N LEU A 70 -2.26 -10.72 2.68
CA LEU A 70 -1.68 -9.39 2.53
C LEU A 70 -2.70 -8.35 2.05
N VAL A 71 -3.45 -8.67 0.99
CA VAL A 71 -4.43 -7.76 0.37
C VAL A 71 -5.58 -7.44 1.31
N VAL A 72 -5.93 -8.38 2.18
CA VAL A 72 -6.96 -8.18 3.20
C VAL A 72 -6.50 -7.15 4.23
N TYR A 73 -5.23 -7.18 4.66
CA TYR A 73 -4.69 -6.14 5.54
C TYR A 73 -4.77 -4.75 4.92
N LEU A 74 -4.62 -4.66 3.59
CA LEU A 74 -4.49 -3.39 2.85
C LEU A 74 -5.83 -2.70 2.58
N ARG A 75 -6.92 -3.46 2.47
CA ARG A 75 -8.21 -2.95 1.94
C ARG A 75 -9.44 -3.59 2.57
N GLY A 76 -9.27 -4.29 3.69
CA GLY A 76 -10.35 -5.02 4.34
C GLY A 76 -11.27 -4.15 5.18
N GLU A 77 -12.41 -4.71 5.58
CA GLU A 77 -13.34 -4.07 6.53
C GLU A 77 -12.67 -3.75 7.87
N PHE A 78 -11.61 -4.49 8.19
CA PHE A 78 -10.73 -4.23 9.32
C PHE A 78 -10.28 -2.75 9.40
N LEU A 79 -9.86 -2.15 8.28
CA LEU A 79 -9.39 -0.75 8.26
C LEU A 79 -10.50 0.23 8.65
N GLU A 80 -11.74 -0.06 8.24
CA GLU A 80 -12.91 0.77 8.57
C GLU A 80 -13.27 0.69 10.06
N GLU A 81 -13.24 -0.52 10.64
CA GLU A 81 -13.46 -0.71 12.08
C GLU A 81 -12.33 -0.04 12.89
N LEU A 82 -11.09 -0.21 12.45
CA LEU A 82 -9.93 0.42 13.09
C LEU A 82 -10.05 1.94 13.10
N ARG A 83 -10.53 2.55 12.00
CA ARG A 83 -10.70 4.01 11.88
C ARG A 83 -11.63 4.58 12.95
N GLN A 84 -12.63 3.80 13.38
CA GLN A 84 -13.56 4.20 14.43
C GLN A 84 -12.99 3.98 15.85
N HIS A 85 -11.85 3.31 15.98
CA HIS A 85 -11.27 2.99 17.27
C HIS A 85 -10.64 4.23 17.94
N PRO A 86 -11.01 4.58 19.18
CA PRO A 86 -10.59 5.84 19.82
C PRO A 86 -9.08 5.96 20.03
N ARG A 87 -8.36 4.83 20.10
CA ARG A 87 -6.90 4.80 20.30
C ARG A 87 -6.08 4.58 19.04
N TYR A 88 -6.66 3.94 18.04
CA TYR A 88 -5.90 3.42 16.90
C TYR A 88 -6.43 3.92 15.55
N GLY A 89 -7.49 4.74 15.54
CA GLY A 89 -8.08 5.28 14.30
C GLY A 89 -7.08 6.04 13.42
N TYR A 90 -6.16 6.79 14.03
CA TYR A 90 -5.11 7.49 13.28
C TYR A 90 -4.18 6.54 12.51
N LEU A 91 -3.99 5.30 12.98
CA LEU A 91 -3.20 4.30 12.26
C LEU A 91 -3.93 3.84 11.00
N ALA A 92 -5.26 3.73 11.04
CA ALA A 92 -6.05 3.40 9.86
C ALA A 92 -5.97 4.48 8.79
N GLU A 93 -5.95 5.75 9.19
CA GLU A 93 -5.79 6.89 8.28
C GLU A 93 -4.42 6.84 7.57
N TRP A 94 -3.33 6.69 8.31
CA TRP A 94 -1.99 6.56 7.70
C TRP A 94 -1.86 5.33 6.81
N MET A 95 -2.41 4.19 7.22
CA MET A 95 -2.40 2.98 6.40
C MET A 95 -3.20 3.15 5.10
N ALA A 96 -4.32 3.87 5.14
CA ALA A 96 -5.07 4.22 3.94
C ALA A 96 -4.27 5.14 3.02
N GLU A 97 -3.64 6.19 3.55
CA GLU A 97 -2.79 7.12 2.78
C GLU A 97 -1.63 6.39 2.07
N TRP A 98 -0.98 5.43 2.74
CA TRP A 98 0.08 4.63 2.12
C TRP A 98 -0.44 3.71 1.02
N THR A 99 -1.64 3.15 1.18
CA THR A 99 -2.27 2.34 0.14
C THR A 99 -2.58 3.20 -1.09
N ASP A 100 -3.11 4.41 -0.88
CA ASP A 100 -3.40 5.36 -1.94
C ASP A 100 -2.12 5.87 -2.62
N GLU A 101 -1.05 6.13 -1.86
CA GLU A 101 0.28 6.43 -2.41
C GLU A 101 0.84 5.29 -3.24
N ALA A 102 0.76 4.06 -2.73
CA ALA A 102 1.23 2.89 -3.44
C ALA A 102 0.52 2.71 -4.79
N ASP A 103 -0.81 2.91 -4.80
CA ASP A 103 -1.63 2.85 -6.00
C ASP A 103 -1.29 3.97 -6.98
N ARG A 104 -1.09 5.21 -6.50
CA ARG A 104 -0.67 6.33 -7.34
C ARG A 104 0.65 6.06 -8.05
N TYR A 105 1.66 5.56 -7.34
CA TYR A 105 2.94 5.20 -7.96
C TYR A 105 2.77 4.10 -9.01
N ARG A 106 1.94 3.10 -8.72
CA ARG A 106 1.71 1.97 -9.62
C ARG A 106 0.97 2.38 -10.89
N VAL A 107 0.00 3.27 -10.78
CA VAL A 107 -0.70 3.87 -11.93
C VAL A 107 0.27 4.70 -12.78
N ALA A 108 1.07 5.57 -12.15
CA ALA A 108 2.06 6.38 -12.86
C ALA A 108 3.08 5.51 -13.62
N ALA A 109 3.57 4.43 -13.00
CA ALA A 109 4.47 3.48 -13.66
C ALA A 109 3.82 2.83 -14.88
N LEU A 110 2.55 2.44 -14.77
CA LEU A 110 1.80 1.84 -15.88
C LEU A 110 1.58 2.83 -17.03
N GLU A 111 1.27 4.08 -16.72
CA GLU A 111 1.09 5.15 -17.71
C GLU A 111 2.40 5.40 -18.49
N ASP A 112 3.53 5.50 -17.81
CA ASP A 112 4.84 5.67 -18.45
C ASP A 112 5.29 4.44 -19.28
N LEU A 113 4.76 3.26 -18.95
CA LEU A 113 4.92 2.04 -19.76
C LEU A 113 3.91 1.94 -20.92
N GLY A 114 3.12 2.99 -21.17
CA GLY A 114 2.11 3.01 -22.24
C GLY A 114 0.94 2.04 -22.00
N GLY A 115 0.65 1.70 -20.75
CA GLY A 115 -0.38 0.75 -20.38
C GLY A 115 0.04 -0.73 -20.47
N ASP A 116 1.33 -1.02 -20.70
CA ASP A 116 1.82 -2.39 -20.82
C ASP A 116 1.89 -3.10 -19.45
N GLN A 117 0.84 -3.88 -19.17
CA GLN A 117 0.72 -4.69 -17.96
C GLN A 117 1.81 -5.77 -17.85
N ALA A 118 2.28 -6.33 -18.98
CA ALA A 118 3.32 -7.35 -18.95
C ALA A 118 4.68 -6.75 -18.62
N ALA A 119 4.97 -5.54 -19.13
CA ALA A 119 6.15 -4.79 -18.75
C ALA A 119 6.14 -4.42 -17.26
N LEU A 120 4.99 -3.95 -16.75
CA LEU A 120 4.83 -3.63 -15.32
C LEU A 120 5.07 -4.87 -14.45
N ALA A 121 4.47 -6.02 -14.80
CA ALA A 121 4.66 -7.26 -14.06
C ALA A 121 6.13 -7.74 -14.07
N LYS A 122 6.85 -7.53 -15.16
CA LYS A 122 8.28 -7.83 -15.24
C LYS A 122 9.11 -6.90 -14.34
N LEU A 123 8.76 -5.62 -14.31
CA LEU A 123 9.37 -4.62 -13.42
C LEU A 123 9.12 -4.94 -11.94
N ASP A 124 7.91 -5.35 -11.57
CA ASP A 124 7.62 -5.84 -10.21
C ASP A 124 8.49 -7.03 -9.82
N GLU A 125 8.65 -7.99 -10.72
CA GLU A 125 9.50 -9.15 -10.48
C GLU A 125 10.97 -8.73 -10.28
N GLU A 126 11.44 -7.78 -11.10
CA GLU A 126 12.79 -7.25 -11.00
C GLU A 126 13.04 -6.51 -9.68
N VAL A 127 12.11 -5.62 -9.29
CA VAL A 127 12.16 -4.92 -7.99
C VAL A 127 12.17 -5.94 -6.84
N ARG A 128 11.32 -6.96 -6.90
CA ARG A 128 11.24 -8.03 -5.88
C ARG A 128 12.52 -8.86 -5.79
N CYS A 129 13.22 -9.10 -6.89
CA CYS A 129 14.46 -9.89 -6.88
C CYS A 129 15.66 -9.10 -6.35
N ARG A 130 15.60 -7.76 -6.41
CA ARG A 130 16.69 -6.88 -5.97
C ARG A 130 16.54 -6.39 -4.53
N HIS A 131 15.33 -6.47 -3.95
CA HIS A 131 14.97 -5.94 -2.62
C HIS A 131 13.95 -6.82 -1.88
#